data_AF-A0A1E5XK78-F1
#
_entry.id   AF-A0A1E5XK78-F1
#
_cell.length_a   1.000
_cell.length_b   1.000
_cell.length_c   1.000
_cell.angle_alpha   90.00
_cell.angle_beta   90.00
_cell.angle_gamma   90.00
#
_symmetry.space_group_name_H-M   'P 1'
#
loop_
_entity.id
_entity.type
_entity.pdbx_description
1 polymer ?
#
loop_
_entity_poly.entity_id
_entity_poly.type
_entity_poly.pdbx_seq_one_letter_code
_entity_poly.pdbx_strand_id
1 'polypeptide(L)'
;MEEAGLIPAPAVNDNELHYPDAIQTDEERTTFARIYRANPSAHLYTEASEPILIQLVRHVTNANRISREVQRARDPKLLIQLSRAQRDESAAIASLSTKLRLAASAIADHRGNLLPKPDKKKPWEWP
;
A
#
# COMPACT_ATOMS: atom_id res chain seq x y z
N MET A 1 5.37 -11.64 40.75
CA MET A 1 4.37 -11.09 39.81
C MET A 1 5.12 -10.11 38.94
N GLU A 2 5.60 -10.57 37.79
CA GLU A 2 6.36 -9.77 36.83
C GLU A 2 5.41 -8.80 36.13
N GLU A 3 5.69 -7.50 36.25
CA GLU A 3 5.07 -6.47 35.44
C GLU A 3 5.42 -6.73 33.97
N ALA A 4 4.41 -7.00 33.16
CA ALA A 4 4.53 -7.10 31.72
C ALA A 4 5.06 -5.76 31.19
N GLY A 5 6.34 -5.72 30.82
CA GLY A 5 6.98 -4.61 30.15
C GLY A 5 6.19 -4.27 28.89
N LEU A 6 5.39 -3.21 28.98
CA LEU A 6 4.67 -2.62 27.86
C LEU A 6 5.73 -2.09 26.90
N ILE A 7 6.01 -2.85 25.83
CA ILE A 7 6.90 -2.42 24.75
C ILE A 7 6.35 -1.07 24.27
N PRO A 8 7.10 0.04 24.38
CA PRO A 8 6.63 1.31 23.87
C PRO A 8 6.38 1.14 22.37
N ALA A 9 5.18 1.50 21.92
CA ALA A 9 4.87 1.57 20.50
C ALA A 9 6.02 2.33 19.82
N PRO A 10 6.66 1.78 18.79
CA PRO A 10 7.81 2.44 18.18
C PRO A 10 7.35 3.82 17.72
N ALA A 11 8.08 4.85 18.15
CA ALA A 11 7.90 6.21 17.68
C ALA A 11 7.84 6.14 16.15
N VAL A 12 6.63 6.32 15.61
CA VAL A 12 6.44 6.54 14.19
C VAL A 12 7.20 7.84 13.98
N ASN A 13 8.41 7.75 13.43
CA ASN A 13 9.08 8.95 12.97
C ASN A 13 8.05 9.65 12.10
N ASP A 14 7.64 10.85 12.51
CA ASP A 14 6.92 11.83 11.69
C ASP A 14 7.86 12.26 10.55
N ASN A 15 8.37 11.30 9.79
CA ASN A 15 9.01 11.50 8.51
C ASN A 15 7.90 12.09 7.65
N GLU A 16 8.01 13.40 7.43
CA GLU A 16 7.35 14.15 6.38
C GLU A 16 7.17 13.24 5.17
N LEU A 17 5.93 12.79 4.98
CA LEU A 17 5.62 11.85 3.92
C LEU A 17 5.90 12.57 2.61
N HIS A 18 7.00 12.24 1.95
CA HIS A 18 7.35 12.84 0.68
C HIS A 18 6.37 12.33 -0.38
N TYR A 19 5.61 13.25 -0.97
CA TYR A 19 4.70 12.94 -2.05
C TYR A 19 5.41 13.05 -3.39
N PRO A 20 5.32 12.04 -4.26
CA PRO A 20 5.74 12.15 -5.66
C PRO A 20 5.12 13.36 -6.37
N ASP A 21 5.90 14.07 -7.19
CA ASP A 21 5.43 15.23 -7.98
C ASP A 21 4.27 14.89 -8.93
N ALA A 22 4.22 13.63 -9.36
CA ALA A 22 3.18 13.13 -10.26
C ALA A 22 1.80 12.93 -9.58
N ILE A 23 1.72 13.03 -8.26
CA ILE A 23 0.47 12.99 -7.49
C ILE A 23 -0.07 14.41 -7.36
N GLN A 24 -1.17 14.66 -8.07
CA GLN A 24 -1.71 16.01 -8.22
C GLN A 24 -2.96 16.24 -7.38
N THR A 25 -3.74 15.19 -7.12
CA THR A 25 -5.04 15.34 -6.46
C THR A 25 -5.00 14.96 -4.98
N ASP A 26 -5.84 15.61 -4.17
CA ASP A 26 -5.95 15.30 -2.73
C ASP A 26 -6.41 13.85 -2.47
N GLU A 27 -7.25 13.31 -3.36
CA GLU A 27 -7.73 11.93 -3.28
C GLU A 27 -6.57 10.93 -3.49
N GLU A 28 -5.67 11.21 -4.44
CA GLU A 28 -4.46 10.41 -4.65
C GLU A 28 -3.48 10.57 -3.48
N ARG A 29 -3.26 11.79 -2.95
CA ARG A 29 -2.40 12.03 -1.78
C ARG A 29 -2.88 11.23 -0.56
N THR A 30 -4.18 11.28 -0.29
CA THR A 30 -4.81 10.53 0.79
C THR A 30 -4.61 9.02 0.60
N THR A 31 -4.80 8.54 -0.63
CA THR A 31 -4.62 7.12 -0.97
C THR A 31 -3.16 6.68 -0.84
N PHE A 32 -2.21 7.50 -1.29
CA PHE A 32 -0.77 7.28 -1.14
C PHE A 32 -0.38 7.18 0.34
N ALA A 33 -0.79 8.16 1.15
CA ALA A 33 -0.52 8.16 2.58
C ALA A 33 -1.07 6.93 3.29
N ARG A 34 -2.28 6.49 2.91
CA ARG A 34 -2.88 5.27 3.45
C ARG A 34 -2.06 4.03 3.09
N ILE A 35 -1.66 3.87 1.83
CA ILE A 35 -0.86 2.72 1.38
C ILE A 35 0.51 2.72 2.06
N TYR A 36 1.17 3.88 2.11
CA TYR A 36 2.49 4.02 2.70
C TYR A 36 2.47 3.72 4.20
N ARG A 37 1.52 4.26 4.96
CA ARG A 37 1.40 4.04 6.41
C ARG A 37 0.98 2.61 6.76
N ALA A 38 0.18 1.97 5.92
CA ALA A 38 -0.27 0.59 6.14
C ALA A 38 0.82 -0.45 5.85
N ASN A 39 1.87 -0.10 5.11
CA ASN A 39 2.91 -1.05 4.73
C ASN A 39 4.12 -0.98 5.69
N PRO A 40 4.43 -2.05 6.45
CA PRO A 40 5.63 -2.10 7.29
C PRO A 40 6.94 -2.00 6.49
N SER A 41 6.89 -2.36 5.20
CA SER A 41 8.02 -2.32 4.26
C SER A 41 8.10 -1.01 3.47
N ALA A 42 7.36 0.05 3.84
CA ALA A 42 7.37 1.32 3.12
C ALA A 42 8.75 2.00 3.05
N HIS A 43 9.63 1.69 4.00
CA HIS A 43 11.04 2.11 3.99
C HIS A 43 11.87 1.54 2.82
N LEU A 44 11.36 0.51 2.12
CA LEU A 44 11.99 -0.08 0.94
C LEU A 44 11.57 0.60 -0.37
N TYR A 45 10.65 1.57 -0.32
CA TYR A 45 10.29 2.34 -1.50
C TYR A 45 11.42 3.29 -1.86
N THR A 46 12.03 3.02 -3.01
CA THR A 46 13.05 3.85 -3.63
C THR A 46 12.46 4.60 -4.82
N GLU A 47 13.19 5.57 -5.37
CA GLU A 47 12.84 6.27 -6.61
C GLU A 47 12.52 5.30 -7.76
N ALA A 48 13.17 4.13 -7.80
CA ALA A 48 12.91 3.11 -8.82
C ALA A 48 11.51 2.46 -8.69
N SER A 49 10.95 2.41 -7.48
CA SER A 49 9.61 1.87 -7.20
C SER A 49 8.50 2.91 -7.28
N GLU A 50 8.86 4.19 -7.32
CA GLU A 50 7.93 5.32 -7.30
C GLU A 50 6.92 5.29 -8.45
N PRO A 51 7.28 5.03 -9.72
CA PRO A 51 6.32 4.97 -10.81
C PRO A 51 5.25 3.89 -10.57
N ILE A 52 5.64 2.75 -10.01
CA ILE A 52 4.74 1.64 -9.73
C ILE A 52 3.78 2.01 -8.60
N LEU A 53 4.27 2.72 -7.57
CA LEU A 53 3.46 3.20 -6.46
C LEU A 53 2.45 4.27 -6.92
N ILE A 54 2.85 5.21 -7.78
CA ILE A 54 1.95 6.19 -8.39
C ILE A 54 0.84 5.49 -9.18
N GLN A 55 1.18 4.50 -10.01
CA GLN A 55 0.18 3.76 -10.78
C GLN A 55 -0.79 3.01 -9.86
N LEU A 56 -0.29 2.39 -8.79
CA LEU A 56 -1.14 1.72 -7.81
C LEU A 56 -2.13 2.70 -7.17
N VAL A 57 -1.66 3.87 -6.76
CA VAL A 57 -2.51 4.93 -6.19
C VAL A 57 -3.61 5.36 -7.17
N ARG A 58 -3.28 5.52 -8.45
CA ARG A 58 -4.25 5.88 -9.49
C ARG A 58 -5.31 4.80 -9.69
N HIS A 59 -4.90 3.54 -9.82
CA HIS A 59 -5.83 2.43 -9.96
C HIS A 59 -6.75 2.26 -8.74
N VAL A 60 -6.22 2.40 -7.52
CA VAL A 60 -7.03 2.38 -6.29
C VAL A 60 -8.02 3.54 -6.25
N THR A 61 -7.59 4.74 -6.66
CA THR A 61 -8.46 5.93 -6.71
C THR A 61 -9.58 5.73 -7.74
N ASN A 62 -9.26 5.24 -8.93
CA ASN A 62 -10.23 4.93 -9.98
C ASN A 62 -11.19 3.82 -9.56
N ALA A 63 -10.71 2.74 -8.93
CA ALA A 63 -11.56 1.67 -8.43
C ALA A 63 -12.59 2.19 -7.41
N ASN A 64 -12.21 3.12 -6.53
CA ASN A 64 -13.13 3.76 -5.59
C ASN A 64 -14.17 4.63 -6.32
N ARG A 65 -13.76 5.38 -7.35
CA ARG A 65 -14.68 6.17 -8.19
C ARG A 65 -15.69 5.26 -8.90
N ILE A 66 -15.22 4.20 -9.56
CA ILE A 66 -16.07 3.22 -10.24
C ILE A 66 -17.03 2.57 -9.24
N SER A 67 -16.57 2.20 -8.04
CA SER A 67 -17.43 1.62 -7.00
C SER A 67 -18.57 2.57 -6.61
N ARG A 68 -18.30 3.87 -6.48
CA ARG A 68 -19.33 4.88 -6.22
C ARG A 68 -20.32 5.00 -7.37
N GLU A 69 -19.85 4.94 -8.62
CA GLU A 69 -20.71 4.96 -9.81
C GLU A 69 -21.58 3.69 -9.92
N VAL A 70 -21.02 2.52 -9.62
CA VAL A 70 -21.76 1.24 -9.58
C VAL A 70 -22.91 1.31 -8.59
N GLN A 71 -22.71 1.90 -7.40
CA GLN A 71 -23.75 2.06 -6.39
C GLN A 71 -24.88 3.00 -6.84
N ARG A 72 -24.60 3.94 -7.73
CA ARG A 72 -25.57 4.93 -8.25
C ARG A 72 -26.25 4.47 -9.53
N ALA A 73 -25.61 3.61 -10.31
CA ALA A 73 -26.10 3.17 -11.60
C ALA A 73 -27.44 2.43 -11.47
N ARG A 74 -28.43 2.89 -12.25
CA ARG A 74 -29.75 2.24 -12.38
C ARG A 74 -29.93 1.56 -13.74
N ASP A 75 -29.17 1.98 -14.75
CA ASP A 75 -29.17 1.36 -16.07
C ASP A 75 -28.36 0.06 -16.08
N PRO A 76 -28.96 -1.09 -16.47
CA PRO A 76 -28.26 -2.36 -16.59
C PRO A 76 -27.07 -2.33 -17.56
N LYS A 77 -27.14 -1.57 -18.66
CA LYS A 77 -26.04 -1.50 -19.63
C LYS A 77 -24.81 -0.81 -19.04
N LEU A 78 -25.03 0.33 -18.38
CA LEU A 78 -24.00 1.03 -17.63
C LEU A 78 -23.42 0.15 -16.51
N LEU A 79 -24.25 -0.60 -15.79
CA LEU A 79 -23.80 -1.49 -14.73
C LEU A 79 -22.84 -2.57 -15.25
N ILE A 80 -23.12 -3.17 -16.41
CA ILE A 80 -22.24 -4.16 -17.05
C ILE A 80 -20.89 -3.53 -17.42
N GLN A 81 -20.90 -2.31 -17.97
CA GLN A 81 -19.67 -1.60 -18.33
C GLN A 81 -18.83 -1.27 -17.10
N LEU A 82 -19.45 -0.74 -16.04
CA LEU A 82 -18.76 -0.41 -14.79
C LEU A 82 -18.23 -1.67 -14.08
N SER A 83 -18.95 -2.78 -14.15
CA SER A 83 -18.50 -4.07 -13.59
C SER A 83 -17.25 -4.61 -14.32
N ARG A 84 -17.17 -4.40 -15.64
CA ARG A 84 -15.98 -4.74 -16.42
C ARG A 84 -14.80 -3.84 -16.04
N ALA A 85 -15.03 -2.53 -15.98
CA ALA A 85 -14.00 -1.59 -15.54
C ALA A 85 -13.49 -1.91 -14.12
N GLN A 86 -14.38 -2.25 -13.19
CA GLN A 86 -14.01 -2.66 -11.84
C GLN A 86 -13.15 -3.93 -11.82
N ARG A 87 -13.44 -4.90 -12.69
CA ARG A 87 -12.63 -6.12 -12.84
C ARG A 87 -11.22 -5.78 -13.34
N ASP A 88 -11.11 -4.91 -14.34
CA ASP A 88 -9.82 -4.51 -14.92
C ASP A 88 -8.96 -3.75 -13.90
N GLU A 89 -9.57 -2.83 -13.14
CA GLU A 89 -8.90 -2.12 -12.04
C GLU A 89 -8.42 -3.09 -10.95
N SER A 90 -9.26 -4.06 -10.58
CA SER A 90 -8.89 -5.08 -9.57
C SER A 90 -7.70 -5.93 -10.01
N ALA A 91 -7.64 -6.29 -11.30
CA ALA A 91 -6.52 -7.04 -11.87
C ALA A 91 -5.23 -6.21 -11.87
N ALA A 92 -5.31 -4.92 -12.24
CA ALA A 92 -4.17 -4.01 -12.20
C ALA A 92 -3.63 -3.82 -10.77
N ILE A 93 -4.52 -3.60 -9.80
CA ILE A 93 -4.18 -3.48 -8.38
C ILE A 93 -3.46 -4.73 -7.88
N ALA A 94 -3.96 -5.94 -8.20
CA ALA A 94 -3.33 -7.18 -7.77
C ALA A 94 -1.92 -7.36 -8.36
N SER A 95 -1.74 -7.04 -9.65
CA SER A 95 -0.44 -7.12 -10.32
C SER A 95 0.57 -6.14 -9.71
N LEU A 96 0.19 -4.88 -9.53
CA LEU A 96 1.06 -3.83 -8.97
C LEU A 96 1.38 -4.10 -7.50
N SER A 97 0.40 -4.56 -6.72
CA SER A 97 0.59 -4.92 -5.31
C SER A 97 1.60 -6.06 -5.15
N THR A 98 1.55 -7.04 -6.05
CA THR A 98 2.52 -8.15 -6.06
C THR A 98 3.93 -7.65 -6.36
N LYS A 99 4.09 -6.76 -7.36
CA LYS A 99 5.38 -6.17 -7.72
C LYS A 99 5.97 -5.33 -6.59
N LEU A 100 5.13 -4.58 -5.88
CA LEU A 100 5.52 -3.77 -4.73
C LEU A 100 5.70 -4.57 -3.44
N ARG A 101 5.53 -5.91 -3.49
CA ARG A 101 5.62 -6.78 -2.32
C ARG A 101 4.69 -6.34 -1.18
N LEU A 102 3.51 -5.82 -1.56
CA LEU A 102 2.44 -5.43 -0.65
C LEU A 102 1.59 -6.62 -0.20
N ALA A 103 1.65 -7.73 -0.94
CA ALA A 103 0.90 -8.94 -0.60
C ALA A 103 1.45 -9.58 0.69
N ALA A 104 0.56 -10.20 1.47
CA ALA A 104 0.92 -10.88 2.72
C ALA A 104 2.03 -11.92 2.53
N SER A 105 2.09 -12.59 1.38
CA SER A 105 3.15 -13.55 1.03
C SER A 105 4.54 -12.94 0.87
N ALA A 106 4.64 -11.62 0.67
CA ALA A 106 5.90 -10.93 0.57
C ALA A 106 6.36 -10.34 1.91
N ILE A 107 5.45 -10.28 2.88
CA ILE A 107 5.68 -9.74 4.22
C ILE A 107 5.79 -10.88 5.25
N ALA A 108 5.34 -12.10 4.90
CA ALA A 108 5.37 -13.26 5.77
C ALA A 108 6.22 -14.41 5.21
N ASP A 109 6.90 -15.13 6.10
CA ASP A 109 7.62 -16.38 5.81
C ASP A 109 6.63 -17.51 5.47
N HIS A 110 7.13 -18.65 4.97
CA HIS A 110 6.35 -19.85 4.61
C HIS A 110 5.50 -20.40 5.77
N ARG A 111 5.79 -19.98 7.00
CA ARG A 111 5.06 -20.33 8.23
C ARG A 111 4.01 -19.29 8.65
N GLY A 112 3.84 -18.20 7.89
CA GLY A 112 2.90 -17.12 8.19
C GLY A 112 3.41 -16.07 9.19
N ASN A 113 4.65 -16.19 9.65
CA ASN A 113 5.28 -15.20 10.53
C ASN A 113 5.69 -13.97 9.72
N LEU A 114 5.39 -12.77 10.21
CA LEU A 114 5.90 -11.53 9.60
C LEU A 114 7.44 -11.56 9.58
N LEU A 115 8.03 -11.20 8.44
CA LEU A 115 9.47 -11.10 8.29
C LEU A 115 10.00 -10.06 9.28
N PRO A 116 11.05 -10.39 10.07
CA PRO A 116 11.64 -9.44 11.00
C PRO A 116 12.15 -8.22 10.23
N LYS A 117 11.88 -7.04 10.76
CA LYS A 117 12.44 -5.80 10.22
C LYS A 117 13.97 -5.94 10.22
N PRO A 118 14.68 -5.65 9.12
CA PRO A 118 16.12 -5.80 9.10
C PRO A 118 16.71 -4.93 10.20
N ASP A 119 17.47 -5.55 11.11
CA ASP A 119 18.15 -4.85 12.18
C ASP A 119 19.12 -3.86 11.55
N LYS A 120 19.11 -2.60 12.00
CA LYS A 120 19.94 -1.54 11.41
C LYS A 120 21.44 -1.73 11.65
N LYS A 121 21.83 -2.68 12.50
CA LYS A 121 23.23 -2.93 12.83
C LYS A 121 23.91 -3.62 11.65
N LYS A 122 25.01 -3.02 11.21
CA LYS A 122 25.79 -3.59 10.12
C LYS A 122 26.49 -4.86 10.62
N PRO A 123 26.64 -5.90 9.78
CA PRO A 123 27.13 -7.21 10.21
C PRO A 123 28.51 -7.22 10.89
N TRP A 124 29.31 -6.17 10.68
CA TRP A 124 30.65 -6.03 11.24
C TRP A 124 30.71 -5.21 12.55
N GLU A 125 29.56 -4.78 13.06
CA GLU A 125 29.43 -4.09 14.36
C GLU A 125 29.03 -5.11 15.44
N TRP A 126 29.87 -6.12 15.68
CA TRP A 126 29.79 -6.92 16.91
C TRP A 126 30.70 -6.31 17.99
N PRO A 127 30.30 -6.38 19.28
CA PRO A 127 31.11 -5.91 20.41
C PRO A 127 32.39 -6.73 20.58
#